data_AF-A0A7H0EJA5-F1
#
_entry.id   AF-A0A7H0EJA5-F1
#
_cell.length_a   1.000
_cell.length_b   1.000
_cell.length_c   1.000
_cell.angle_alpha   90.00
_cell.angle_beta   90.00
_cell.angle_gamma   90.00
#
_symmetry.space_group_name_H-M   'P 1'
#
loop_
_entity.id
_entity.type
_entity.pdbx_description
1 polymer ?
#
loop_
_entity_poly.entity_id
_entity_poly.type
_entity_poly.pdbx_seq_one_letter_code
_entity_poly.pdbx_strand_id
1 'polypeptide(L)'
;MKMQLDLGSRNRFSRGGELVQDNTSISLYISIGGFIISCLGFLNTIRQSKYNRKIERLRTYDKIYFDVCDLLLFDYKIKSQKAYVSEDKDLEQAVNQFGQLHWMEQIYGPDSYGHIKFKNKSDQVSFSKKVSEEYYKFQREKSSTLLGNQSPVMHTDNEEFNNRFKRVMAHIKENISLFSKPIRLEWEKTNLREPDEIRKEYISLERFNSYACEELEEKIDDPYLKIFLLIRQEHRILNKQSTEKLLDTLFNLKWRISKSLIKINEKMSYKFKSHSED
;
A
#
# COMPACT_ATOMS: atom_id res chain seq x y z
N MET A 1 93.74 -32.46 -49.56
CA MET A 1 93.49 -33.75 -50.23
C MET A 1 92.04 -33.75 -50.69
N LYS A 2 91.81 -33.82 -52.02
CA LYS A 2 90.49 -34.03 -52.65
C LYS A 2 89.85 -35.30 -52.05
N MET A 3 88.52 -35.45 -51.94
CA MET A 3 87.61 -35.56 -53.08
C MET A 3 86.13 -35.53 -52.60
N GLN A 4 85.30 -34.88 -53.43
CA GLN A 4 83.84 -35.00 -53.56
C GLN A 4 83.29 -36.43 -53.50
N LEU A 5 82.04 -36.59 -53.04
CA LEU A 5 80.92 -36.94 -53.94
C LEU A 5 79.55 -36.74 -53.26
N ASP A 6 78.78 -35.89 -53.94
CA ASP A 6 77.35 -35.64 -53.84
C ASP A 6 76.55 -36.81 -54.43
N LEU A 7 75.33 -37.05 -53.96
CA LEU A 7 74.18 -37.62 -54.68
C LEU A 7 73.01 -37.90 -53.72
N GLY A 8 71.91 -37.15 -53.87
CA GLY A 8 70.65 -37.55 -53.23
C GLY A 8 69.50 -36.54 -53.22
N SER A 9 69.20 -35.90 -54.36
CA SER A 9 67.97 -35.13 -54.55
C SER A 9 66.70 -36.01 -54.55
N ARG A 10 65.56 -35.41 -54.13
CA ARG A 10 64.12 -35.83 -54.20
C ARG A 10 63.57 -36.27 -52.83
N ASN A 11 62.47 -35.73 -52.28
CA ASN A 11 61.29 -35.08 -52.85
C ASN A 11 60.66 -34.08 -51.85
N ARG A 12 60.14 -32.96 -52.38
CA ARG A 12 59.02 -32.24 -51.77
C ARG A 12 57.80 -33.16 -51.78
N PHE A 13 57.01 -33.20 -50.70
CA PHE A 13 55.59 -32.81 -50.67
C PHE A 13 54.88 -33.34 -49.41
N SER A 14 54.08 -32.44 -48.84
CA SER A 14 52.83 -32.71 -48.11
C SER A 14 52.90 -33.42 -46.75
N ARG A 15 53.00 -32.60 -45.68
CA ARG A 15 52.26 -32.81 -44.42
C ARG A 15 52.17 -31.49 -43.66
N GLY A 16 51.37 -30.57 -44.22
CA GLY A 16 51.07 -29.27 -43.63
C GLY A 16 49.58 -28.95 -43.69
N GLY A 17 48.72 -29.97 -43.56
CA GLY A 17 47.27 -29.86 -43.77
C GLY A 17 46.39 -30.15 -42.54
N GLU A 18 46.84 -30.95 -41.57
CA GLU A 18 45.95 -31.39 -40.47
C GLU A 18 45.95 -30.47 -39.25
N LEU A 19 47.07 -29.82 -38.90
CA LEU A 19 47.16 -29.01 -37.66
C LEU A 19 46.45 -27.64 -37.71
N VAL A 20 46.09 -27.15 -38.90
CA VAL A 20 45.46 -25.83 -39.05
C VAL A 20 43.94 -25.92 -38.86
N GLN A 21 43.31 -27.02 -39.25
CA GLN A 21 41.86 -27.20 -39.07
C GLN A 21 41.46 -27.39 -37.61
N ASP A 22 42.24 -28.14 -36.81
CA ASP A 22 41.94 -28.38 -35.39
C ASP A 22 42.09 -27.11 -34.52
N ASN A 23 43.10 -26.28 -34.79
CA ASN A 23 43.29 -25.03 -34.04
C ASN A 23 42.20 -23.99 -34.35
N THR A 24 41.71 -23.96 -35.59
CA THR A 24 40.59 -23.07 -35.97
C THR A 24 39.26 -23.53 -35.40
N SER A 25 39.00 -24.83 -35.30
CA SER A 25 37.79 -25.37 -34.69
C SER A 25 37.80 -25.14 -33.17
N ILE A 26 38.92 -25.41 -32.49
CA ILE A 26 39.11 -25.13 -31.05
C ILE A 26 38.96 -23.62 -30.75
N SER A 27 39.58 -22.75 -31.56
CA SER A 27 39.42 -21.29 -31.48
C SER A 27 37.95 -20.86 -31.62
N LEU A 28 37.22 -21.47 -32.54
CA LEU A 28 35.81 -21.20 -32.79
C LEU A 28 34.94 -21.70 -31.62
N TYR A 29 35.23 -22.86 -31.02
CA TYR A 29 34.57 -23.33 -29.80
C TYR A 29 34.86 -22.45 -28.58
N ILE A 30 36.09 -21.95 -28.42
CA ILE A 30 36.46 -21.02 -27.34
C ILE A 30 35.74 -19.68 -27.54
N SER A 31 35.64 -19.19 -28.78
CA SER A 31 34.92 -17.95 -29.11
C SER A 31 33.42 -18.06 -28.84
N ILE A 32 32.79 -19.18 -29.24
CA ILE A 32 31.38 -19.48 -28.94
C ILE A 32 31.17 -19.65 -27.42
N GLY A 33 32.06 -20.36 -26.73
CA GLY A 33 32.03 -20.52 -25.28
C GLY A 33 32.14 -19.18 -24.54
N GLY A 34 33.07 -18.31 -24.97
CA GLY A 34 33.23 -16.96 -24.44
C GLY A 34 32.01 -16.06 -24.70
N PHE A 35 31.40 -16.19 -25.88
CA PHE A 35 30.16 -15.49 -26.21
C PHE A 35 28.99 -15.94 -25.31
N ILE A 36 28.83 -17.24 -25.10
CA ILE A 36 27.79 -17.80 -24.20
C ILE A 36 28.01 -17.33 -22.76
N ILE A 37 29.24 -17.37 -22.26
CA ILE A 37 29.59 -16.89 -20.91
C ILE A 37 29.29 -15.40 -20.78
N SER A 38 29.61 -14.60 -21.80
CA SER A 38 29.29 -13.16 -21.83
C SER A 38 27.79 -12.89 -21.81
N CYS A 39 27.00 -13.65 -22.59
CA CYS A 39 25.53 -13.55 -22.61
C CYS A 39 24.92 -13.93 -21.26
N LEU A 40 25.39 -15.02 -20.64
CA LEU A 40 24.97 -15.43 -19.29
C LEU A 40 25.35 -14.41 -18.23
N GLY A 41 26.55 -13.83 -18.33
CA GLY A 41 27.01 -12.72 -17.49
C GLY A 41 26.09 -11.50 -17.62
N PHE A 42 25.76 -11.10 -18.84
CA PHE A 42 24.84 -10.00 -19.11
C PHE A 42 23.43 -10.25 -18.54
N LEU A 43 22.87 -11.45 -18.74
CA LEU A 43 21.58 -11.81 -18.14
C LEU A 43 21.61 -11.78 -16.61
N ASN A 44 22.71 -12.22 -15.99
CA ASN A 44 22.89 -12.14 -14.55
C ASN A 44 23.01 -10.68 -14.06
N THR A 45 23.72 -9.82 -14.78
CA THR A 45 23.79 -8.38 -14.44
C THR A 45 22.41 -7.71 -14.56
N ILE A 46 21.62 -8.03 -15.59
CA ILE A 46 20.24 -7.57 -15.70
C ILE A 46 19.41 -8.07 -14.52
N ARG A 47 19.54 -9.35 -14.16
CA ARG A 47 18.80 -9.94 -13.03
C ARG A 47 19.18 -9.29 -11.70
N GLN A 48 20.47 -9.08 -11.44
CA GLN A 48 20.96 -8.36 -10.27
C GLN A 48 20.48 -6.90 -10.26
N SER A 49 20.52 -6.19 -11.39
CA SER A 49 20.03 -4.80 -11.46
C SER A 49 18.55 -4.70 -11.09
N LYS A 50 17.72 -5.63 -11.57
CA LYS A 50 16.29 -5.71 -11.22
C LYS A 50 16.09 -6.01 -9.72
N TYR A 51 16.91 -6.90 -9.18
CA TYR A 51 16.86 -7.26 -7.76
C TYR A 51 17.28 -6.08 -6.86
N ASN A 52 18.39 -5.42 -7.18
CA ASN A 52 18.89 -4.26 -6.46
C ASN A 52 17.88 -3.12 -6.49
N ARG A 53 17.32 -2.82 -7.68
CA ARG A 53 16.27 -1.80 -7.82
C ARG A 53 15.01 -2.13 -7.01
N LYS A 54 14.65 -3.42 -6.89
CA LYS A 54 13.54 -3.85 -6.03
C LYS A 54 13.84 -3.61 -4.55
N ILE A 55 15.06 -3.92 -4.10
CA ILE A 55 15.49 -3.66 -2.72
C ILE A 55 15.49 -2.16 -2.42
N GLU A 56 16.08 -1.36 -3.30
CA GLU A 56 16.11 0.10 -3.17
C GLU A 56 14.70 0.68 -3.09
N ARG A 57 13.79 0.21 -3.95
CA ARG A 57 12.38 0.58 -3.88
C ARG A 57 11.79 0.21 -2.52
N LEU A 58 12.01 -1.01 -2.02
CA LEU A 58 11.45 -1.46 -0.75
C LEU A 58 11.97 -0.59 0.43
N ARG A 59 13.28 -0.35 0.49
CA ARG A 59 13.90 0.55 1.48
C ARG A 59 13.35 1.97 1.41
N THR A 60 13.09 2.48 0.20
CA THR A 60 12.53 3.82 -0.02
C THR A 60 11.14 3.95 0.59
N TYR A 61 10.29 2.93 0.45
CA TYR A 61 8.95 2.93 1.03
C TYR A 61 9.01 2.68 2.54
N ASP A 62 9.85 1.76 3.03
CA ASP A 62 9.99 1.47 4.46
C ASP A 62 10.35 2.73 5.27
N LYS A 63 11.23 3.58 4.73
CA LYS A 63 11.67 4.81 5.41
C LYS A 63 10.53 5.80 5.70
N ILE A 64 9.50 5.84 4.86
CA ILE A 64 8.38 6.79 5.01
C ILE A 64 7.05 6.13 5.40
N TYR A 65 6.95 4.81 5.38
CA TYR A 65 5.68 4.11 5.58
C TYR A 65 5.05 4.40 6.93
N PHE A 66 5.82 4.33 8.02
CA PHE A 66 5.32 4.61 9.36
C PHE A 66 4.95 6.08 9.52
N ASP A 67 5.78 7.00 9.03
CA ASP A 67 5.47 8.44 9.04
C ASP A 67 4.18 8.74 8.26
N VAL A 68 3.98 8.15 7.09
CA VAL A 68 2.75 8.29 6.30
C VAL A 68 1.53 7.74 7.05
N CYS A 69 1.66 6.58 7.70
CA CYS A 69 0.56 6.02 8.49
C CYS A 69 0.21 6.91 9.70
N ASP A 70 1.22 7.43 10.39
CA ASP A 70 1.03 8.35 11.52
C ASP A 70 0.36 9.65 11.07
N LEU A 71 0.77 10.21 9.93
CA LEU A 71 0.17 11.43 9.37
C LEU A 71 -1.30 11.19 8.95
N LEU A 72 -1.60 10.05 8.33
CA LEU A 72 -2.98 9.69 7.95
C LEU A 72 -3.90 9.41 9.16
N LEU A 73 -3.33 8.98 10.29
CA LEU A 73 -4.06 8.65 11.51
C LEU A 73 -3.98 9.75 12.58
N PHE A 74 -3.43 10.92 12.24
CA PHE A 74 -3.13 11.97 13.20
C PHE A 74 -4.39 12.47 13.92
N ASP A 75 -5.43 12.83 13.17
CA ASP A 75 -6.70 13.28 13.74
C ASP A 75 -7.36 12.20 14.61
N TYR A 76 -7.35 10.96 14.14
CA TYR A 76 -7.85 9.82 14.90
C TYR A 76 -7.08 9.65 16.22
N LYS A 77 -5.75 9.81 16.21
CA LYS A 77 -4.92 9.72 17.41
C LYS A 77 -5.25 10.83 18.42
N ILE A 78 -5.46 12.05 17.95
CA ILE A 78 -5.87 13.18 18.81
C ILE A 78 -7.27 12.93 19.38
N LYS A 79 -8.23 12.56 18.54
CA LYS A 79 -9.63 12.34 18.96
C LYS A 79 -9.78 11.15 19.88
N SER A 80 -9.04 10.05 19.65
CA SER A 80 -9.08 8.87 20.52
C SER A 80 -8.57 9.17 21.93
N GLN A 81 -7.56 10.04 22.07
CA GLN A 81 -7.01 10.45 23.37
C GLN A 81 -7.90 11.39 24.18
N LYS A 82 -8.91 12.05 23.57
CA LYS A 82 -9.81 12.93 24.32
C LYS A 82 -10.69 12.11 25.27
N ALA A 83 -10.64 12.43 26.56
CA ALA A 83 -11.56 11.87 27.55
C ALA A 83 -12.95 12.48 27.41
N TYR A 84 -13.98 11.75 27.83
CA TYR A 84 -15.33 12.29 27.93
C TYR A 84 -15.37 13.33 29.06
N VAL A 85 -16.07 14.44 28.84
CA VAL A 85 -16.22 15.55 29.79
C VAL A 85 -17.71 15.83 29.94
N SER A 86 -18.17 15.93 31.18
CA SER A 86 -19.58 16.18 31.53
C SER A 86 -19.64 17.03 32.79
N GLU A 87 -20.73 17.80 32.94
CA GLU A 87 -20.98 18.54 34.18
C GLU A 87 -21.16 17.60 35.37
N ASP A 88 -21.81 16.45 35.13
CA ASP A 88 -21.92 15.35 36.07
C ASP A 88 -20.60 14.56 36.10
N LYS A 89 -19.84 14.71 37.20
CA LYS A 89 -18.53 14.07 37.41
C LYS A 89 -18.61 12.57 37.62
N ASP A 90 -19.71 12.09 38.20
CA ASP A 90 -19.93 10.65 38.40
C ASP A 90 -20.19 9.98 37.05
N LEU A 91 -20.99 10.62 36.20
CA LEU A 91 -21.20 10.19 34.81
C LEU A 91 -19.91 10.29 34.00
N GLU A 92 -19.14 11.37 34.16
CA GLU A 92 -17.85 11.56 33.47
C GLU A 92 -16.89 10.40 33.74
N GLN A 93 -16.72 10.04 35.02
CA GLN A 93 -15.83 8.97 35.44
C GLN A 93 -16.34 7.60 34.99
N ALA A 94 -17.65 7.35 35.09
CA ALA A 94 -18.27 6.10 34.66
C ALA A 94 -18.15 5.86 33.14
N VAL A 95 -18.38 6.89 32.32
CA VAL A 95 -18.22 6.81 30.85
C VAL A 95 -16.77 6.55 30.47
N ASN A 96 -15.82 7.23 31.12
CA ASN A 96 -14.40 7.00 30.87
C ASN A 96 -13.93 5.60 31.29
N GLN A 97 -14.45 5.05 32.40
CA GLN A 97 -14.23 3.66 32.80
C GLN A 97 -14.83 2.67 31.81
N PHE A 98 -16.06 2.91 31.37
CA PHE A 98 -16.76 2.08 30.40
C PHE A 98 -15.96 1.94 29.09
N GLY A 99 -15.33 3.03 28.63
CA GLY A 99 -14.47 3.02 27.45
C GLY A 99 -13.18 2.19 27.59
N GLN A 100 -12.73 1.90 28.81
CA GLN A 100 -11.56 1.07 29.09
C GLN A 100 -11.89 -0.43 29.24
N LEU A 101 -13.18 -0.77 29.34
CA LEU A 101 -13.63 -2.15 29.49
C LEU A 101 -13.40 -2.97 28.22
N HIS A 102 -13.37 -4.29 28.39
CA HIS A 102 -13.30 -5.20 27.25
C HIS A 102 -14.60 -5.11 26.42
N TRP A 103 -14.51 -5.33 25.11
CA TRP A 103 -15.67 -5.18 24.20
C TRP A 103 -16.89 -6.05 24.62
N MET A 104 -16.66 -7.21 25.23
CA MET A 104 -17.75 -8.04 25.78
C MET A 104 -18.47 -7.32 26.93
N GLU A 105 -17.73 -6.72 27.85
CA GLU A 105 -18.30 -5.97 28.98
C GLU A 105 -19.01 -4.69 28.50
N GLN A 106 -18.58 -4.12 27.37
CA GLN A 106 -19.30 -3.01 26.72
C GLN A 106 -20.63 -3.42 26.09
N ILE A 107 -20.78 -4.69 25.69
CA ILE A 107 -22.04 -5.23 25.14
C ILE A 107 -23.01 -5.60 26.26
N TYR A 108 -22.52 -6.29 27.29
CA TYR A 108 -23.36 -6.83 28.37
C TYR A 108 -23.53 -5.86 29.55
N GLY A 109 -22.70 -4.83 29.64
CA GLY A 109 -22.67 -3.85 30.71
C GLY A 109 -21.78 -4.28 31.89
N PRO A 110 -21.07 -3.35 32.54
CA PRO A 110 -20.25 -3.68 33.70
C PRO A 110 -21.10 -4.03 34.93
N ASP A 111 -20.62 -4.98 35.73
CA ASP A 111 -21.26 -5.41 36.97
C ASP A 111 -21.29 -4.33 38.06
N SER A 112 -20.34 -3.38 38.03
CA SER A 112 -20.35 -2.20 38.90
C SER A 112 -19.43 -1.11 38.36
N TYR A 113 -19.71 0.14 38.74
CA TYR A 113 -18.78 1.26 38.55
C TYR A 113 -18.03 1.46 39.87
N GLY A 114 -16.70 1.57 39.82
CA GLY A 114 -15.84 1.50 41.01
C GLY A 114 -16.15 2.54 42.09
N HIS A 115 -16.84 3.63 41.75
CA HIS A 115 -17.09 4.78 42.62
C HIS A 115 -18.56 4.94 43.04
N ILE A 116 -19.48 4.13 42.50
CA ILE A 116 -20.91 4.33 42.68
C ILE A 116 -21.52 3.12 43.39
N LYS A 117 -22.09 3.36 44.57
CA LYS A 117 -22.88 2.37 45.31
C LYS A 117 -24.36 2.64 45.07
N PHE A 118 -25.00 1.80 44.26
CA PHE A 118 -26.44 1.89 44.02
C PHE A 118 -27.22 1.26 45.17
N LYS A 119 -28.29 1.92 45.61
CA LYS A 119 -29.21 1.38 46.64
C LYS A 119 -30.11 0.29 46.07
N ASN A 120 -30.54 0.44 44.81
CA ASN A 120 -31.44 -0.48 44.11
C ASN A 120 -30.84 -0.96 42.78
N LYS A 121 -31.17 -2.19 42.38
CA LYS A 121 -30.78 -2.74 41.05
C LYS A 121 -31.41 -1.97 39.88
N SER A 122 -32.60 -1.41 40.05
CA SER A 122 -33.25 -0.58 39.01
C SER A 122 -32.42 0.65 38.66
N ASP A 123 -31.88 1.31 39.68
CA ASP A 123 -31.12 2.56 39.53
C ASP A 123 -29.75 2.31 38.91
N GLN A 124 -29.18 1.13 39.19
CA GLN A 124 -27.97 0.65 38.54
C GLN A 124 -28.17 0.44 37.04
N VAL A 125 -29.29 -0.20 36.65
CA VAL A 125 -29.60 -0.48 35.24
C VAL A 125 -29.91 0.79 34.47
N SER A 126 -30.63 1.75 35.06
CA SER A 126 -30.90 3.03 34.41
C SER A 126 -29.62 3.86 34.23
N PHE A 127 -28.74 3.87 35.24
CA PHE A 127 -27.45 4.55 35.15
C PHE A 127 -26.52 3.89 34.13
N SER A 128 -26.41 2.56 34.11
CA SER A 128 -25.55 1.86 33.13
C SER A 128 -26.04 2.07 31.70
N LYS A 129 -27.35 2.12 31.49
CA LYS A 129 -27.94 2.50 30.20
C LYS A 129 -27.56 3.93 29.81
N LYS A 130 -27.69 4.90 30.72
CA LYS A 130 -27.27 6.29 30.48
C LYS A 130 -25.78 6.39 30.13
N VAL A 131 -24.91 5.68 30.86
CA VAL A 131 -23.46 5.64 30.59
C VAL A 131 -23.16 5.09 29.20
N SER A 132 -23.78 3.96 28.83
CA SER A 132 -23.55 3.36 27.51
C SER A 132 -24.08 4.23 26.37
N GLU A 133 -25.26 4.84 26.52
CA GLU A 133 -25.81 5.77 25.54
C GLU A 133 -24.90 6.99 25.31
N GLU A 134 -24.43 7.63 26.40
CA GLU A 134 -23.49 8.75 26.32
C GLU A 134 -22.14 8.32 25.75
N TYR A 135 -21.63 7.15 26.12
CA TYR A 135 -20.40 6.61 25.55
C TYR A 135 -20.52 6.40 24.03
N TYR A 136 -21.59 5.77 23.55
CA TYR A 136 -21.79 5.54 22.12
C TYR A 136 -22.08 6.83 21.36
N LYS A 137 -22.70 7.83 21.99
CA LYS A 137 -22.84 9.17 21.42
C LYS A 137 -21.47 9.85 21.28
N PHE A 138 -20.67 9.86 22.34
CA PHE A 138 -19.30 10.39 22.33
C PHE A 138 -18.40 9.67 21.31
N GLN A 139 -18.53 8.34 21.19
CA GLN A 139 -17.75 7.56 20.23
C GLN A 139 -18.15 7.90 18.78
N ARG A 140 -19.44 8.14 18.52
CA ARG A 140 -19.92 8.61 17.20
C ARG A 140 -19.43 10.01 16.88
N GLU A 141 -19.39 10.90 17.86
CA GLU A 141 -18.82 12.25 17.70
C GLU A 141 -17.31 12.18 17.41
N LYS A 142 -16.57 11.31 18.12
CA LYS A 142 -15.16 11.02 17.82
C LYS A 142 -14.95 10.47 16.42
N SER A 143 -15.82 9.56 15.98
CA SER A 143 -15.72 8.90 14.68
C SER A 143 -16.37 9.68 13.55
N SER A 144 -16.90 10.89 13.79
CA SER A 144 -17.53 11.70 12.76
C SER A 144 -16.54 11.89 11.60
N THR A 145 -16.85 11.25 10.48
CA THR A 145 -16.04 11.31 9.25
C THR A 145 -16.37 12.60 8.52
N LEU A 146 -15.98 13.75 9.09
CA LEU A 146 -15.93 14.98 8.31
C LEU A 146 -14.96 14.73 7.14
N LEU A 147 -15.36 15.13 5.93
CA LEU A 147 -14.63 14.87 4.68
C LEU A 147 -13.13 15.23 4.77
N GLY A 148 -12.76 16.21 5.61
CA GLY A 148 -11.39 16.67 5.80
C GLY A 148 -10.54 15.89 6.81
N ASN A 149 -11.11 15.09 7.71
CA ASN A 149 -10.38 14.45 8.81
C ASN A 149 -9.30 13.45 8.36
N GLN A 150 -9.41 12.96 7.12
CA GLN A 150 -8.44 12.03 6.54
C GLN A 150 -7.33 12.75 5.77
N SER A 151 -7.56 14.01 5.36
CA SER A 151 -6.58 14.75 4.57
C SER A 151 -5.43 15.22 5.44
N PRO A 152 -4.17 14.92 5.08
CA PRO A 152 -3.01 15.40 5.84
C PRO A 152 -2.90 16.93 5.80
N VAL A 153 -3.46 17.57 4.78
CA VAL A 153 -3.39 19.02 4.57
C VAL A 153 -4.12 19.79 5.68
N MET A 154 -5.15 19.19 6.27
CA MET A 154 -5.96 19.81 7.33
C MET A 154 -5.22 20.01 8.65
N HIS A 155 -4.05 19.38 8.84
CA HIS A 155 -3.28 19.42 10.09
C HIS A 155 -1.95 20.16 9.98
N THR A 156 -1.73 20.86 8.86
CA THR A 156 -0.49 21.60 8.56
C THR A 156 -0.19 22.75 9.52
N ASP A 157 -1.17 23.22 10.30
CA ASP A 157 -0.95 24.23 11.37
C ASP A 157 -0.13 23.70 12.54
N ASN A 158 -0.18 22.39 12.81
CA ASN A 158 0.59 21.81 13.90
C ASN A 158 2.06 21.69 13.48
N GLU A 159 2.97 22.33 14.21
CA GLU A 159 4.40 22.36 13.86
C GLU A 159 5.04 20.97 13.78
N GLU A 160 4.73 20.07 14.73
CA GLU A 160 5.27 18.71 14.74
C GLU A 160 4.77 17.93 13.51
N PHE A 161 3.49 18.04 13.21
CA PHE A 161 2.88 17.44 12.03
C PHE A 161 3.51 17.98 10.75
N ASN A 162 3.63 19.30 10.62
CA ASN A 162 4.14 19.96 9.43
C ASN A 162 5.62 19.60 9.17
N ASN A 163 6.42 19.48 10.22
CA ASN A 163 7.81 19.04 10.10
C ASN A 163 7.92 17.61 9.58
N ARG A 164 7.09 16.68 10.07
CA ARG A 164 7.03 15.30 9.56
C ARG A 164 6.51 15.25 8.13
N PHE A 165 5.45 16.01 7.83
CA PHE A 165 4.87 16.13 6.49
C PHE A 165 5.92 16.62 5.48
N LYS A 166 6.63 17.72 5.77
CA LYS A 166 7.70 18.25 4.92
C LYS A 166 8.82 17.24 4.69
N ARG A 167 9.22 16.49 5.72
CA ARG A 167 10.24 15.43 5.61
C ARG A 167 9.81 14.31 4.66
N VAL A 168 8.57 13.83 4.80
CA VAL A 168 8.02 12.80 3.92
C VAL A 168 7.96 13.30 2.48
N MET A 169 7.46 14.51 2.26
CA MET A 169 7.36 15.11 0.93
C MET A 169 8.73 15.33 0.28
N ALA A 170 9.74 15.77 1.05
CA ALA A 170 11.11 15.88 0.57
C ALA A 170 11.69 14.53 0.15
N HIS A 171 11.49 13.48 0.95
CA HIS A 171 11.95 12.13 0.62
C HIS A 171 11.26 11.57 -0.64
N ILE A 172 9.96 11.87 -0.84
CA ILE A 172 9.25 11.51 -2.07
C ILE A 172 9.84 12.23 -3.28
N LYS A 173 10.10 13.53 -3.16
CA LYS A 173 10.72 14.35 -4.21
C LYS A 173 12.07 13.79 -4.65
N GLU A 174 12.93 13.47 -3.70
CA GLU A 174 14.28 12.92 -3.97
C GLU A 174 14.24 11.56 -4.66
N ASN A 175 13.23 10.73 -4.34
CA ASN A 175 13.17 9.33 -4.78
C ASN A 175 12.03 9.05 -5.77
N ILE A 176 11.52 10.08 -6.45
CA ILE A 176 10.34 9.99 -7.33
C ILE A 176 10.45 8.90 -8.41
N SER A 177 11.67 8.62 -8.87
CA SER A 177 12.00 7.60 -9.87
C SER A 177 11.83 6.14 -9.38
N LEU A 178 11.75 5.93 -8.05
CA LEU A 178 11.53 4.64 -7.41
C LEU A 178 10.05 4.39 -7.10
N PHE A 179 9.23 5.44 -7.06
CA PHE A 179 7.78 5.33 -6.89
C PHE A 179 7.08 4.93 -8.19
N SER A 180 5.86 4.40 -8.06
CA SER A 180 5.02 3.96 -9.17
C SER A 180 4.54 5.13 -10.03
N LYS A 181 4.08 4.82 -11.25
CA LYS A 181 3.48 5.81 -12.15
C LYS A 181 2.29 6.57 -11.51
N PRO A 182 1.34 5.91 -10.81
CA PRO A 182 0.26 6.61 -10.11
C PRO A 182 0.75 7.68 -9.13
N ILE A 183 1.75 7.37 -8.31
CA ILE A 183 2.31 8.32 -7.33
C ILE A 183 2.96 9.52 -8.05
N ARG A 184 3.64 9.28 -9.17
CA ARG A 184 4.25 10.37 -9.97
C ARG A 184 3.23 11.31 -10.57
N LEU A 185 2.12 10.77 -11.09
CA LEU A 185 1.06 11.58 -11.67
C LEU A 185 0.39 12.48 -10.62
N GLU A 186 0.13 11.94 -9.42
CA GLU A 186 -0.41 12.76 -8.32
C GLU A 186 0.65 13.74 -7.79
N TRP A 187 1.93 13.36 -7.77
CA TRP A 187 3.03 14.28 -7.44
C TRP A 187 3.11 15.47 -8.40
N GLU A 188 2.95 15.25 -9.70
CA GLU A 188 2.92 16.33 -10.69
C GLU A 188 1.82 17.36 -10.39
N LYS A 189 0.66 16.91 -9.89
CA LYS A 189 -0.42 17.81 -9.45
C LYS A 189 -0.06 18.60 -8.20
N THR A 190 0.76 18.05 -7.29
CA THR A 190 1.21 18.81 -6.10
C THR A 190 2.05 20.04 -6.45
N ASN A 191 2.73 20.05 -7.60
CA ASN A 191 3.45 21.23 -8.08
C ASN A 191 2.51 22.36 -8.55
N LEU A 192 1.25 22.03 -8.85
CA LEU A 192 0.25 22.97 -9.37
C LEU A 192 -0.69 23.50 -8.29
N ARG A 193 -0.73 22.86 -7.11
CA ARG A 193 -1.67 23.16 -6.02
C ARG A 193 -0.98 23.22 -4.68
N GLU A 194 -1.12 24.35 -4.01
CA GLU A 194 -0.59 24.51 -2.66
C GLU A 194 -1.50 23.80 -1.63
N PRO A 195 -0.92 23.28 -0.52
CA PRO A 195 -1.71 22.69 0.56
C PRO A 195 -2.80 23.65 1.07
N ASP A 196 -2.50 24.94 1.19
CA ASP A 196 -3.44 25.93 1.73
C ASP A 196 -4.66 26.14 0.84
N GLU A 197 -4.54 25.94 -0.48
CA GLU A 197 -5.66 26.03 -1.42
C GLU A 197 -6.64 24.87 -1.22
N ILE A 198 -6.12 23.64 -1.15
CA ILE A 198 -6.90 22.42 -0.90
C ILE A 198 -7.60 22.52 0.45
N ARG A 199 -6.91 23.07 1.46
CA ARG A 199 -7.48 23.30 2.78
C ARG A 199 -8.71 24.21 2.74
N LYS A 200 -8.65 25.29 1.96
CA LYS A 200 -9.78 26.21 1.76
C LYS A 200 -10.94 25.50 1.05
N GLU A 201 -10.65 24.64 0.08
CA GLU A 201 -11.68 23.81 -0.58
C GLU A 201 -12.41 22.92 0.46
N TYR A 202 -11.68 22.22 1.33
CA TYR A 202 -12.27 21.42 2.41
C TYR A 202 -13.15 22.25 3.35
N ILE A 203 -12.65 23.40 3.82
CA ILE A 203 -13.41 24.29 4.71
C ILE A 203 -14.66 24.84 4.02
N SER A 204 -14.58 25.16 2.73
CA SER A 204 -15.72 25.68 1.97
C SER A 204 -16.84 24.65 1.83
N LEU A 205 -16.48 23.38 1.57
CA LEU A 205 -17.43 22.28 1.45
C LEU A 205 -18.02 21.90 2.81
N GLU A 206 -17.23 21.94 3.88
CA GLU A 206 -17.75 21.71 5.24
C GLU A 206 -18.79 22.78 5.63
N ARG A 207 -18.52 24.05 5.33
CA ARG A 207 -19.49 25.13 5.54
C ARG A 207 -20.76 24.88 4.73
N PHE A 208 -20.64 24.56 3.46
CA PHE A 208 -21.81 24.30 2.62
C PHE A 208 -22.64 23.11 3.16
N ASN A 209 -22.00 22.00 3.54
CA ASN A 209 -22.68 20.84 4.13
C ASN A 209 -23.46 21.19 5.40
N SER A 210 -22.89 22.05 6.26
CA SER A 210 -23.59 22.49 7.47
C SER A 210 -24.87 23.28 7.19
N TYR A 211 -24.95 23.98 6.04
CA TYR A 211 -26.12 24.73 5.61
C TYR A 211 -27.08 23.91 4.76
N ALA A 212 -26.58 22.95 3.98
CA ALA A 212 -27.37 22.24 2.97
C ALA A 212 -28.22 21.08 3.53
N CYS A 213 -27.95 20.57 4.75
CA CYS A 213 -28.61 19.40 5.34
C CYS A 213 -28.61 18.12 4.45
N GLU A 214 -27.88 18.13 3.33
CA GLU A 214 -27.69 17.03 2.39
C GLU A 214 -26.22 16.62 2.40
N GLU A 215 -25.93 15.31 2.32
CA GLU A 215 -24.56 14.81 2.20
C GLU A 215 -24.03 15.13 0.79
N LEU A 216 -23.20 16.16 0.64
CA LEU A 216 -22.53 16.40 -0.65
C LEU A 216 -21.54 15.27 -0.95
N GLU A 217 -21.70 14.65 -2.11
CA GLU A 217 -20.79 13.64 -2.67
C GLU A 217 -19.58 14.25 -3.42
N GLU A 218 -19.38 15.57 -3.38
CA GLU A 218 -18.29 16.21 -4.11
C GLU A 218 -16.93 15.76 -3.59
N LYS A 219 -16.19 15.05 -4.45
CA LYS A 219 -14.85 14.57 -4.16
C LYS A 219 -13.84 15.65 -4.45
N ILE A 220 -13.17 16.12 -3.40
CA ILE A 220 -12.01 17.02 -3.53
C ILE A 220 -10.84 16.27 -4.17
N ASP A 221 -10.21 16.86 -5.19
CA ASP A 221 -8.98 16.32 -5.76
C ASP A 221 -7.79 16.69 -4.86
N ASP A 222 -7.59 15.90 -3.80
CA ASP A 222 -6.44 16.03 -2.89
C ASP A 222 -5.29 15.09 -3.33
N PRO A 223 -4.25 15.62 -4.01
CA PRO A 223 -3.10 14.83 -4.42
C PRO A 223 -2.25 14.35 -3.24
N TYR A 224 -2.18 15.11 -2.14
CA TYR A 224 -1.38 14.77 -0.96
C TYR A 224 -1.95 13.53 -0.25
N LEU A 225 -3.26 13.52 -0.03
CA LEU A 225 -3.97 12.36 0.51
C LEU A 225 -3.81 11.13 -0.39
N LYS A 226 -3.99 11.30 -1.70
CA LYS A 226 -3.84 10.19 -2.67
C LYS A 226 -2.45 9.59 -2.67
N ILE A 227 -1.40 10.43 -2.64
CA ILE A 227 -0.02 9.96 -2.56
C ILE A 227 0.18 9.11 -1.31
N PHE A 228 -0.29 9.57 -0.14
CA PHE A 228 -0.14 8.85 1.12
C PHE A 228 -0.88 7.51 1.13
N LEU A 229 -2.12 7.48 0.61
CA LEU A 229 -2.89 6.25 0.46
C LEU A 229 -2.23 5.25 -0.51
N LEU A 230 -1.70 5.74 -1.63
CA LEU A 230 -0.99 4.92 -2.61
C LEU A 230 0.31 4.36 -2.02
N ILE A 231 1.09 5.15 -1.27
CA ILE A 231 2.30 4.67 -0.60
C ILE A 231 1.96 3.55 0.38
N ARG A 232 0.91 3.71 1.19
CA ARG A 232 0.45 2.70 2.14
C ARG A 232 0.02 1.41 1.42
N GLN A 233 -0.74 1.52 0.33
CA GLN A 233 -1.20 0.38 -0.44
C GLN A 233 -0.03 -0.35 -1.12
N GLU A 234 0.88 0.38 -1.74
CA GLU A 234 2.00 -0.18 -2.46
C GLU A 234 3.03 -0.82 -1.54
N HIS A 235 3.30 -0.22 -0.38
CA HIS A 235 4.16 -0.83 0.65
C HIS A 235 3.62 -2.20 1.07
N ARG A 236 2.31 -2.30 1.33
CA ARG A 236 1.64 -3.59 1.62
C ARG A 236 1.83 -4.60 0.49
N ILE A 237 1.65 -4.18 -0.76
CA ILE A 237 1.82 -5.06 -1.94
C ILE A 237 3.27 -5.54 -2.07
N LEU A 238 4.24 -4.65 -1.80
CA LEU A 238 5.66 -4.97 -1.84
C LEU A 238 6.03 -5.99 -0.75
N ASN A 239 5.46 -5.85 0.46
CA ASN A 239 5.73 -6.71 1.62
C ASN A 239 4.89 -7.99 1.70
N LYS A 240 3.86 -8.17 0.86
CA LYS A 240 3.12 -9.43 0.77
C LYS A 240 4.05 -10.62 0.49
N GLN A 241 3.90 -11.68 1.28
CA GLN A 241 4.65 -12.93 1.10
C GLN A 241 4.28 -13.60 -0.23
N SER A 242 5.18 -14.42 -0.79
CA SER A 242 4.94 -15.10 -2.08
C SER A 242 3.76 -16.08 -2.02
N THR A 243 3.51 -16.68 -0.86
CA THR A 243 2.38 -17.58 -0.59
C THR A 243 1.05 -16.85 -0.68
N GLU A 244 0.95 -15.66 -0.07
CA GLU A 244 -0.24 -14.80 -0.13
C GLU A 244 -0.52 -14.31 -1.55
N LYS A 245 0.52 -14.01 -2.33
CA LYS A 245 0.38 -13.62 -3.74
C LYS A 245 -0.23 -14.75 -4.58
N LEU A 246 0.18 -15.99 -4.34
CA LEU A 246 -0.38 -17.16 -5.01
C LEU A 246 -1.85 -17.39 -4.59
N LEU A 247 -2.17 -17.29 -3.30
CA LEU A 247 -3.53 -17.40 -2.80
C LEU A 247 -4.45 -16.33 -3.41
N ASP A 248 -4.00 -15.07 -3.48
CA ASP A 248 -4.75 -13.97 -4.12
C ASP A 248 -4.99 -14.24 -5.61
N THR A 249 -3.99 -14.78 -6.33
CA THR A 249 -4.17 -15.13 -7.75
C THR A 249 -5.15 -16.28 -7.95
N LEU A 250 -5.09 -17.31 -7.11
CA LEU A 250 -6.03 -18.45 -7.15
C LEU A 250 -7.44 -18.00 -6.78
N PHE A 251 -7.58 -17.13 -5.77
CA PHE A 251 -8.86 -16.57 -5.36
C PHE A 251 -9.47 -15.71 -6.47
N ASN A 252 -8.69 -14.83 -7.10
CA ASN A 252 -9.15 -14.02 -8.23
C ASN A 252 -9.52 -14.86 -9.45
N LEU A 253 -8.79 -15.95 -9.71
CA LEU A 253 -9.11 -16.90 -10.77
C LEU A 253 -10.42 -17.63 -10.47
N LYS A 254 -10.60 -18.15 -9.24
CA LYS A 254 -11.83 -18.78 -8.77
C LYS A 254 -13.03 -17.83 -8.89
N TRP A 255 -12.86 -16.57 -8.49
CA TRP A 255 -13.87 -15.53 -8.67
C TRP A 255 -14.18 -15.38 -10.15
N ARG A 256 -13.21 -15.05 -11.02
CA ARG A 256 -13.47 -14.83 -12.45
C ARG A 256 -14.20 -16.01 -13.11
N ILE A 257 -13.81 -17.24 -12.77
CA ILE A 257 -14.47 -18.46 -13.24
C ILE A 257 -15.92 -18.54 -12.72
N SER A 258 -16.17 -18.26 -11.43
CA SER A 258 -17.53 -18.26 -10.88
C SER A 258 -18.42 -17.18 -11.52
N LYS A 259 -17.89 -15.97 -11.77
CA LYS A 259 -18.60 -14.88 -12.50
C LYS A 259 -18.98 -15.30 -13.90
N SER A 260 -18.07 -15.96 -14.61
CA SER A 260 -18.35 -16.47 -15.96
C SER A 260 -19.37 -17.60 -15.96
N LEU A 261 -19.31 -18.51 -14.98
CA LEU A 261 -20.28 -19.61 -14.86
C LEU A 261 -21.68 -19.09 -14.50
N ILE A 262 -21.79 -18.08 -13.63
CA ILE A 262 -23.07 -17.41 -13.32
C ILE A 262 -23.64 -16.75 -14.59
N LYS A 263 -22.82 -16.03 -15.36
CA LYS A 263 -23.26 -15.43 -16.64
C LYS A 263 -23.69 -16.46 -17.69
N ILE A 264 -23.06 -17.64 -17.71
CA ILE A 264 -23.44 -18.74 -18.60
C ILE A 264 -24.77 -19.36 -18.16
N ASN A 265 -24.95 -19.58 -16.85
CA ASN A 265 -26.20 -20.11 -16.29
C ASN A 265 -27.38 -19.14 -16.48
N GLU A 266 -27.16 -17.83 -16.37
CA GLU A 266 -28.18 -16.82 -16.70
C GLU A 266 -28.53 -16.88 -18.19
N LYS A 267 -27.55 -16.94 -19.09
CA LYS A 267 -27.82 -17.08 -20.54
C LYS A 267 -28.56 -18.37 -20.89
N MET A 268 -28.27 -19.48 -20.22
CA MET A 268 -28.97 -20.75 -20.41
C MET A 268 -30.42 -20.65 -19.91
N SER A 269 -30.67 -20.03 -18.75
CA SER A 269 -32.04 -19.90 -18.21
C SER A 269 -32.93 -19.00 -19.08
N TYR A 270 -32.39 -17.94 -19.69
CA TYR A 270 -33.12 -17.12 -20.67
C TYR A 270 -33.45 -17.88 -21.95
N LYS A 271 -32.57 -18.79 -22.40
CA LYS A 271 -32.79 -19.61 -23.61
C LYS A 271 -33.82 -20.72 -23.40
N PHE A 272 -33.99 -21.20 -22.16
CA PHE A 272 -35.03 -22.19 -21.81
C PHE A 272 -36.40 -21.56 -21.54
N LYS A 273 -36.48 -20.27 -21.18
CA LYS A 273 -37.76 -19.54 -21.04
C LYS A 273 -38.37 -19.11 -22.38
N SER A 274 -37.57 -18.91 -23.43
CA SER A 274 -38.07 -18.53 -24.76
C SER A 274 -38.56 -19.70 -25.62
N HIS A 275 -38.58 -20.93 -25.09
CA HIS A 275 -39.06 -22.13 -25.79
C HIS A 275 -40.23 -22.81 -25.07
N SER A 276 -40.81 -22.15 -24.05
CA SER A 276 -42.01 -22.63 -23.35
C SER A 276 -43.26 -21.79 -23.64
N GLU A 277 -43.17 -20.85 -24.59
CA GLU A 277 -44.30 -20.14 -25.17
C GLU A 277 -44.26 -20.35 -26.68
N ASP A 278 -44.72 -21.53 -27.11
CA ASP A 278 -45.31 -21.84 -28.43
C ASP A 278 -46.19 -23.10 -28.29
#